data_AF-A0A3M2RV17-F1
#
_entry.id   AF-A0A3M2RV17-F1
#
_cell.length_a   1.000
_cell.length_b   1.000
_cell.length_c   1.000
_cell.angle_alpha   90.00
_cell.angle_beta   90.00
_cell.angle_gamma   90.00
#
_symmetry.space_group_name_H-M   'P 1'
#
loop_
_entity.id
_entity.type
_entity.pdbx_description
1 polymer ?
#
loop_
_entity_poly.entity_id
_entity_poly.type
_entity_poly.pdbx_seq_one_letter_code
_entity_poly.pdbx_strand_id
1 'polypeptide(L)'
;MNGSPVSVPSLISFETSSPMNGIYRESLKYDREPVILCAQVLNYCFGGDVATSPGMIRPTAAQRWKSFSEALKMWYTNRPRDFKPMLEIDDNEQLFPLVLFTNGAAVLANQLYHTSMLLLLQNRPRTLPKEHGRSVYLSPLWHAQRICGISLNNDTRTSWDFSLLASLYLAAKRMTYEPQQHAILRGIDRIGSLTGWNVNALSAQLVHEWQPD
;
A
#
# COMPACT_ATOMS: atom_id res chain seq x y z
N MET A 1 -9.07 20.93 4.97
CA MET A 1 -10.18 20.64 4.02
C MET A 1 -10.81 19.32 4.43
N ASN A 2 -12.04 19.33 4.94
CA ASN A 2 -12.79 18.11 5.19
C ASN A 2 -13.31 17.58 3.84
N GLY A 3 -12.48 16.80 3.15
CA GLY A 3 -12.88 16.09 1.96
C GLY A 3 -13.80 14.93 2.34
N SER A 4 -15.03 14.93 1.82
CA SER A 4 -15.92 13.76 1.93
C SER A 4 -15.21 12.53 1.33
N PRO A 5 -15.34 11.34 1.94
CA PRO A 5 -14.72 10.13 1.41
C PRO A 5 -15.22 9.84 -0.01
N VAL A 6 -14.30 9.77 -0.97
CA VAL A 6 -14.62 9.32 -2.34
C VAL A 6 -14.70 7.79 -2.30
N SER A 7 -15.88 7.23 -2.58
CA SER A 7 -16.04 5.78 -2.68
C SER A 7 -15.46 5.30 -4.02
N VAL A 8 -14.58 4.29 -3.99
CA VAL A 8 -14.10 3.67 -5.23
C VAL A 8 -15.17 2.69 -5.72
N PRO A 9 -15.70 2.81 -6.95
CA PRO A 9 -16.72 1.89 -7.44
C PRO A 9 -16.28 0.42 -7.34
N SER A 10 -17.16 -0.45 -6.86
CA SER A 10 -16.89 -1.89 -6.69
C SER A 10 -16.76 -2.66 -8.01
N LEU A 11 -16.92 -2.00 -9.16
CA LEU A 11 -16.95 -2.61 -10.50
C LEU A 11 -15.58 -3.02 -11.06
N ILE A 12 -14.51 -3.05 -10.26
CA ILE A 12 -13.19 -3.50 -10.72
C ILE A 12 -13.06 -5.03 -10.70
N SER A 13 -14.10 -5.73 -11.15
CA SER A 13 -14.01 -7.12 -11.61
C SER A 13 -14.18 -7.11 -13.12
N PHE A 14 -13.08 -6.80 -13.81
CA PHE A 14 -13.03 -6.96 -15.26
C PHE A 14 -12.80 -8.44 -15.58
N GLU A 15 -13.86 -9.11 -16.03
CA GLU A 15 -13.72 -10.32 -16.83
C GLU A 15 -13.04 -9.94 -18.15
N THR A 16 -11.75 -10.22 -18.28
CA THR A 16 -11.01 -9.95 -19.51
C THR A 16 -11.34 -11.02 -20.56
N SER A 17 -12.40 -10.81 -21.34
CA SER A 17 -12.61 -11.50 -22.61
C SER A 17 -11.74 -10.83 -23.70
N SER A 18 -10.47 -11.24 -23.80
CA SER A 18 -9.65 -10.96 -24.99
C SER A 18 -8.59 -12.06 -25.19
N PRO A 19 -8.38 -12.53 -26.43
CA PRO A 19 -7.44 -13.59 -26.74
C PRO A 19 -6.02 -13.02 -26.84
N MET A 20 -5.30 -12.93 -25.72
CA MET A 20 -3.88 -12.56 -25.69
C MET A 20 -3.08 -13.60 -24.90
N ASN A 21 -1.90 -13.96 -25.44
CA ASN A 21 -1.04 -15.08 -25.05
C ASN A 21 -0.86 -15.25 -23.52
N GLY A 22 -0.88 -16.51 -23.05
CA GLY A 22 -0.94 -16.89 -21.63
C GLY A 22 0.16 -16.32 -20.72
N ILE A 23 1.37 -16.09 -21.25
CA ILE A 23 2.50 -15.52 -20.49
C ILE A 23 2.25 -14.04 -20.14
N TYR A 24 1.70 -13.27 -21.06
CA TYR A 24 1.34 -11.86 -20.78
C TYR A 24 0.16 -11.78 -19.82
N ARG A 25 -0.79 -12.73 -19.90
CA ARG A 25 -1.96 -12.80 -19.03
C ARG A 25 -1.60 -13.06 -17.56
N GLU A 26 -0.59 -13.88 -17.30
CA GLU A 26 -0.11 -14.12 -15.93
C GLU A 26 0.60 -12.89 -15.36
N SER A 27 1.51 -12.27 -16.12
CA SER A 27 2.19 -11.04 -15.67
C SER A 27 1.21 -9.87 -15.40
N LEU A 28 0.19 -9.71 -16.26
CA LEU A 28 -0.91 -8.74 -16.14
C LEU A 28 -1.93 -9.05 -15.02
N LYS A 29 -1.81 -10.19 -14.34
CA LYS A 29 -2.60 -10.49 -13.16
C LYS A 29 -1.92 -9.92 -11.91
N TYR A 30 -0.60 -10.05 -11.83
CA TYR A 30 0.16 -9.72 -10.61
C TYR A 30 0.42 -8.22 -10.42
N ASP A 31 0.37 -7.42 -11.49
CA ASP A 31 0.32 -5.94 -11.42
C ASP A 31 -1.03 -5.43 -10.93
N ARG A 32 -2.14 -5.99 -11.44
CA ARG A 32 -3.49 -5.44 -11.20
C ARG A 32 -4.08 -5.89 -9.87
N GLU A 33 -3.79 -7.12 -9.45
CA GLU A 33 -4.40 -7.70 -8.24
C GLU A 33 -4.14 -6.86 -6.97
N PRO A 34 -2.92 -6.37 -6.68
CA PRO A 34 -2.68 -5.50 -5.52
C PRO A 34 -3.35 -4.14 -5.63
N VAL A 35 -3.49 -3.59 -6.83
CA VAL A 35 -4.19 -2.32 -7.08
C VAL A 35 -5.68 -2.49 -6.71
N ILE A 36 -6.29 -3.57 -7.18
CA ILE A 36 -7.69 -3.89 -6.89
C ILE A 36 -7.89 -4.16 -5.40
N LEU A 37 -7.03 -4.98 -4.80
CA LEU A 37 -7.07 -5.28 -3.37
C LEU A 37 -6.90 -4.01 -2.53
N CYS A 38 -6.01 -3.10 -2.92
CA CYS A 38 -5.82 -1.83 -2.23
C CYS A 38 -7.07 -0.95 -2.28
N ALA A 39 -7.68 -0.82 -3.47
CA ALA A 39 -8.95 -0.10 -3.62
C ALA A 39 -10.08 -0.71 -2.78
N GLN A 40 -10.19 -2.04 -2.75
CA GLN A 40 -11.19 -2.74 -1.94
C GLN A 40 -10.95 -2.58 -0.43
N VAL A 41 -9.69 -2.61 0.01
CA VAL A 41 -9.32 -2.35 1.40
C VAL A 41 -9.60 -0.89 1.78
N LEU A 42 -9.30 0.07 0.90
CA LEU A 42 -9.67 1.48 1.12
C LEU A 42 -11.18 1.64 1.30
N ASN A 43 -11.99 1.01 0.45
CA ASN A 43 -13.44 0.99 0.60
C ASN A 43 -13.88 0.31 1.91
N TYR A 44 -13.21 -0.75 2.34
CA TYR A 44 -13.49 -1.39 3.62
C TYR A 44 -13.19 -0.47 4.81
N CYS A 45 -12.11 0.31 4.74
CA CYS A 45 -11.67 1.20 5.81
C CYS A 45 -12.44 2.53 5.86
N PHE A 46 -12.80 3.09 4.70
CA PHE A 46 -13.31 4.46 4.57
C PHE A 46 -14.59 4.60 3.76
N GLY A 47 -14.92 3.59 2.94
CA GLY A 47 -16.20 3.52 2.26
C GLY A 47 -17.25 3.25 3.32
N GLY A 48 -18.12 4.23 3.58
CA GLY A 48 -19.27 4.06 4.46
C GLY A 48 -20.17 2.92 3.97
N ASP A 49 -21.34 2.74 4.60
CA ASP A 49 -22.27 1.70 4.18
C ASP A 49 -22.84 2.00 2.78
N VAL A 50 -22.13 1.57 1.72
CA VAL A 50 -22.62 1.61 0.34
C VAL A 50 -23.83 0.69 0.28
N ALA A 51 -25.03 1.28 0.20
CA ALA A 51 -26.31 0.59 0.19
C ALA A 51 -26.24 -0.61 -0.77
N THR A 52 -26.17 -1.80 -0.19
CA THR A 52 -26.17 -3.04 -0.95
C THR A 52 -27.62 -3.35 -1.28
N SER A 53 -27.88 -3.90 -2.46
CA SER A 53 -29.22 -4.25 -2.90
C SER A 53 -30.00 -4.97 -1.77
N PRO A 54 -31.29 -4.63 -1.55
CA PRO A 54 -32.08 -5.26 -0.50
C PRO A 54 -32.06 -6.78 -0.64
N GLY A 55 -31.63 -7.50 0.41
CA GLY A 55 -31.64 -8.97 0.47
C GLY A 55 -30.26 -9.67 0.45
N MET A 56 -29.14 -8.95 0.27
CA MET A 56 -27.82 -9.57 0.32
C MET A 56 -27.28 -9.66 1.75
N ILE A 57 -26.95 -10.87 2.23
CA ILE A 57 -26.29 -11.07 3.52
C ILE A 57 -24.91 -10.42 3.47
N ARG A 58 -24.71 -9.34 4.22
CA ARG A 58 -23.43 -8.64 4.31
C ARG A 58 -22.44 -9.45 5.17
N PRO A 59 -21.24 -9.79 4.67
CA PRO A 59 -20.21 -10.40 5.50
C PRO A 59 -19.83 -9.46 6.66
N THR A 60 -19.63 -10.04 7.84
CA THR A 60 -19.18 -9.30 9.03
C THR A 60 -17.83 -8.62 8.77
N ALA A 61 -17.52 -7.58 9.55
CA ALA A 61 -16.21 -6.92 9.46
C ALA A 61 -15.04 -7.89 9.66
N ALA A 62 -15.20 -8.89 10.54
CA ALA A 62 -14.25 -9.97 10.78
C ALA A 62 -14.06 -10.89 9.56
N GLN A 63 -15.14 -11.28 8.88
CA GLN A 63 -15.06 -12.10 7.66
C GLN A 63 -14.39 -11.33 6.52
N ARG A 64 -14.77 -10.06 6.30
CA ARG A 64 -14.13 -9.20 5.29
C ARG A 64 -12.64 -9.02 5.56
N TRP A 65 -12.27 -8.72 6.80
CA TRP A 65 -10.87 -8.57 7.20
C TRP A 65 -10.05 -9.83 6.93
N LYS A 66 -10.55 -11.01 7.32
CA LYS A 66 -9.90 -12.30 7.06
C LYS A 66 -9.76 -12.57 5.56
N SER A 67 -10.80 -12.28 4.78
CA SER A 67 -10.79 -12.45 3.33
C SER A 67 -9.71 -11.61 2.66
N PHE A 68 -9.60 -10.32 3.02
CA PHE A 68 -8.56 -9.45 2.48
C PHE A 68 -7.16 -9.87 2.94
N SER A 69 -7.00 -10.23 4.22
CA SER A 69 -5.72 -10.68 4.76
C SER A 69 -5.21 -11.93 4.02
N GLU A 70 -6.09 -12.89 3.73
CA GLU A 70 -5.72 -14.09 3.00
C GLU A 70 -5.42 -13.80 1.53
N ALA A 71 -6.24 -12.98 0.86
CA ALA A 71 -6.00 -12.59 -0.53
C ALA A 71 -4.64 -11.86 -0.71
N LEU A 72 -4.34 -10.91 0.18
CA LEU A 72 -3.05 -10.21 0.20
C LEU A 72 -1.89 -11.18 0.44
N LYS A 73 -2.03 -12.09 1.41
CA LYS A 73 -1.01 -13.12 1.69
C LYS A 73 -0.79 -14.07 0.51
N MET A 74 -1.87 -14.49 -0.15
CA MET A 74 -1.81 -15.33 -1.36
C MET A 74 -1.08 -14.61 -2.48
N TRP A 75 -1.41 -13.35 -2.77
CA TRP A 75 -0.71 -12.58 -3.79
C TRP A 75 0.78 -12.46 -3.46
N TYR A 76 1.12 -12.06 -2.23
CA TYR A 76 2.52 -11.87 -1.82
C TYR A 76 3.30 -13.18 -1.96
N THR A 77 2.77 -14.30 -1.48
CA THR A 77 3.46 -15.59 -1.52
C THR A 77 3.66 -16.10 -2.96
N ASN A 78 2.67 -15.89 -3.82
CA ASN A 78 2.63 -16.46 -5.17
C ASN A 78 3.12 -15.50 -6.27
N ARG A 79 3.59 -14.29 -5.92
CA ARG A 79 4.05 -13.32 -6.93
C ARG A 79 5.25 -13.88 -7.72
N PRO A 80 5.27 -13.69 -9.05
CA PRO A 80 6.31 -14.21 -9.91
C PRO A 80 7.63 -13.48 -9.64
N ARG A 81 8.73 -14.03 -10.18
CA ARG A 81 10.10 -13.52 -9.93
C ARG A 81 10.22 -12.02 -10.24
N ASP A 82 9.61 -11.55 -11.32
CA ASP A 82 9.70 -10.14 -11.75
C ASP A 82 8.98 -9.16 -10.82
N PHE A 83 8.14 -9.68 -9.90
CA PHE A 83 7.46 -8.93 -8.85
C PHE A 83 8.09 -9.15 -7.46
N LYS A 84 9.16 -9.94 -7.36
CA LYS A 84 9.97 -10.05 -6.15
C LYS A 84 11.07 -8.98 -6.18
N PRO A 85 11.53 -8.50 -5.02
CA PRO A 85 12.68 -7.62 -4.96
C PRO A 85 13.89 -8.27 -5.64
N MET A 86 14.61 -7.49 -6.44
CA MET A 86 15.93 -7.85 -6.94
C MET A 86 16.95 -7.86 -5.80
N LEU A 87 16.81 -6.91 -4.88
CA LEU A 87 17.63 -6.76 -3.69
C LEU A 87 16.74 -6.34 -2.52
N GLU A 88 16.90 -7.02 -1.40
CA GLU A 88 16.22 -6.71 -0.14
C GLU A 88 17.25 -6.82 1.00
N ILE A 89 17.58 -5.69 1.63
CA ILE A 89 18.50 -5.63 2.77
C ILE A 89 17.79 -4.97 3.94
N ASP A 90 17.70 -5.73 5.04
CA ASP A 90 17.23 -5.26 6.34
C ASP A 90 18.45 -5.04 7.24
N ASP A 91 19.04 -3.85 7.13
CA ASP A 91 20.17 -3.43 7.96
C ASP A 91 19.66 -2.52 9.07
N ASN A 92 19.95 -2.88 10.32
CA ASN A 92 19.56 -2.12 11.50
C ASN A 92 20.28 -0.77 11.59
N GLU A 93 21.37 -0.58 10.86
CA GLU A 93 22.08 0.70 10.77
C GLU A 93 21.43 1.67 9.78
N GLN A 94 20.60 1.17 8.85
CA GLN A 94 19.89 2.00 7.89
C GLN A 94 18.55 2.49 8.44
N LEU A 95 18.16 3.71 8.05
CA LEU A 95 16.90 4.33 8.47
C LEU A 95 15.67 3.57 7.94
N PHE A 96 15.79 3.01 6.74
CA PHE A 96 14.75 2.23 6.07
C PHE A 96 15.39 1.05 5.35
N PRO A 97 14.65 -0.05 5.14
CA PRO A 97 15.17 -1.16 4.37
C PRO A 97 15.44 -0.76 2.92
N LEU A 98 16.50 -1.32 2.34
CA LEU A 98 16.78 -1.22 0.91
C LEU A 98 15.96 -2.28 0.17
N VAL A 99 14.98 -1.86 -0.60
CA VAL A 99 14.12 -2.77 -1.40
C VAL A 99 14.09 -2.28 -2.84
N LEU A 100 14.76 -3.01 -3.72
CA LEU A 100 14.90 -2.67 -5.14
C LEU A 100 14.11 -3.63 -6.01
N PHE A 101 13.44 -3.10 -7.03
CA PHE A 101 12.73 -3.87 -8.04
C PHE A 101 13.30 -3.58 -9.43
N THR A 102 13.11 -4.52 -10.35
CA THR A 102 13.61 -4.40 -11.74
C THR A 102 12.71 -3.56 -12.64
N ASN A 103 11.49 -3.25 -12.21
CA ASN A 103 10.49 -2.57 -13.03
C ASN A 103 9.44 -1.83 -12.18
N GLY A 104 8.82 -0.81 -12.76
CA GLY A 104 7.83 0.04 -12.10
C GLY A 104 6.52 -0.68 -11.71
N ALA A 105 6.11 -1.71 -12.45
CA ALA A 105 4.91 -2.49 -12.10
C ALA A 105 5.12 -3.26 -10.79
N ALA A 106 6.31 -3.81 -10.58
CA ALA A 106 6.68 -4.45 -9.32
C ALA A 106 6.77 -3.45 -8.16
N VAL A 107 7.29 -2.24 -8.40
CA VAL A 107 7.28 -1.14 -7.40
C VAL A 107 5.84 -0.83 -6.98
N LEU A 108 4.96 -0.58 -7.95
CA LEU A 108 3.55 -0.28 -7.73
C LEU A 108 2.85 -1.37 -6.93
N ALA A 109 2.91 -2.60 -7.45
CA ALA A 109 2.23 -3.75 -6.88
C ALA A 109 2.68 -4.04 -5.43
N ASN A 110 3.98 -4.03 -5.15
CA ASN A 110 4.48 -4.32 -3.81
C ASN A 110 4.20 -3.16 -2.84
N GLN A 111 4.33 -1.91 -3.26
CA GLN A 111 4.02 -0.79 -2.38
C GLN A 111 2.53 -0.75 -2.03
N LEU A 112 1.65 -1.02 -2.98
CA LEU A 112 0.21 -1.12 -2.73
C LEU A 112 -0.16 -2.35 -1.90
N TYR A 113 0.54 -3.48 -2.04
CA TYR A 113 0.41 -4.60 -1.12
C TYR A 113 0.71 -4.18 0.33
N HIS A 114 1.86 -3.54 0.58
CA HIS A 114 2.21 -3.09 1.94
C HIS A 114 1.24 -2.03 2.45
N THR A 115 0.76 -1.14 1.59
CA THR A 115 -0.25 -0.12 1.91
C THR A 115 -1.57 -0.78 2.34
N SER A 116 -2.02 -1.78 1.58
CA SER A 116 -3.23 -2.55 1.88
C SER A 116 -3.12 -3.26 3.22
N MET A 117 -1.99 -3.93 3.48
CA MET A 117 -1.75 -4.57 4.78
C MET A 117 -1.68 -3.57 5.93
N LEU A 118 -1.03 -2.42 5.74
CA LEU A 118 -0.97 -1.35 6.75
C LEU A 118 -2.38 -0.87 7.13
N LEU A 119 -3.21 -0.53 6.14
CA LEU A 119 -4.60 -0.11 6.33
C LEU A 119 -5.44 -1.20 7.02
N LEU A 120 -5.30 -2.44 6.56
CA LEU A 120 -6.04 -3.57 7.07
C LEU A 120 -5.69 -3.86 8.54
N LEU A 121 -4.41 -3.79 8.91
CA LEU A 121 -3.95 -4.00 10.28
C LEU A 121 -4.42 -2.87 11.21
N GLN A 122 -4.44 -1.62 10.73
CA GLN A 122 -4.99 -0.48 11.48
C GLN A 122 -6.50 -0.60 11.72
N ASN A 123 -7.23 -1.28 10.83
CA ASN A 123 -8.67 -1.48 10.89
C ASN A 123 -9.06 -2.91 11.32
N ARG A 124 -8.21 -3.57 12.12
CA ARG A 124 -8.50 -4.92 12.62
C ARG A 124 -9.74 -4.93 13.53
N PRO A 125 -10.77 -5.74 13.23
CA PRO A 125 -11.94 -5.88 14.09
C PRO A 125 -11.58 -6.38 15.48
N ARG A 126 -12.06 -5.69 16.52
CA ARG A 126 -11.84 -6.05 17.93
C ARG A 126 -12.43 -7.42 18.31
N THR A 127 -13.37 -7.92 17.52
CA THR A 127 -14.00 -9.24 17.69
C THR A 127 -13.09 -10.40 17.28
N LEU A 128 -12.01 -10.13 16.54
CA LEU A 128 -11.04 -11.16 16.20
C LEU A 128 -10.13 -11.43 17.40
N PRO A 129 -9.87 -12.70 17.75
CA PRO A 129 -8.89 -13.06 18.78
C PRO A 129 -7.56 -12.42 18.46
N LYS A 130 -6.80 -11.98 19.47
CA LYS A 130 -5.41 -11.55 19.28
C LYS A 130 -4.62 -12.75 18.74
N GLU A 131 -3.85 -12.53 17.66
CA GLU A 131 -3.00 -13.60 17.15
C GLU A 131 -1.80 -13.76 18.09
N HIS A 132 -1.56 -14.99 18.53
CA HIS A 132 -0.41 -15.32 19.36
C HIS A 132 0.70 -15.83 18.44
N GLY A 133 1.48 -14.90 17.88
CA GLY A 133 2.59 -15.23 16.98
C GLY A 133 3.36 -13.98 16.56
N ARG A 134 4.69 -14.10 16.47
CA ARG A 134 5.59 -13.00 16.05
C ARG A 134 5.76 -12.99 14.52
N SER A 135 4.65 -12.94 13.77
CA SER A 135 4.75 -12.75 12.32
C SER A 135 5.04 -11.30 12.01
N VAL A 136 6.19 -11.02 11.38
CA VAL A 136 6.57 -9.66 10.96
C VAL A 136 5.54 -9.06 10.00
N TYR A 137 4.86 -9.91 9.21
CA TYR A 137 3.76 -9.53 8.30
C TYR A 137 2.50 -9.04 9.01
N LEU A 138 2.42 -9.15 10.33
CA LEU A 138 1.34 -8.57 11.14
C LEU A 138 1.77 -7.28 11.85
N SER A 139 2.97 -6.77 11.58
CA SER A 139 3.49 -5.53 12.15
C SER A 139 3.14 -4.34 11.24
N PRO A 140 2.28 -3.40 11.68
CA PRO A 140 2.01 -2.17 10.92
C PRO A 140 3.28 -1.35 10.66
N LEU A 141 4.21 -1.31 11.62
CA LEU A 141 5.47 -0.58 11.47
C LEU A 141 6.34 -1.18 10.37
N TRP A 142 6.43 -2.51 10.28
CA TRP A 142 7.19 -3.18 9.22
C TRP A 142 6.66 -2.83 7.82
N HIS A 143 5.33 -2.84 7.64
CA HIS A 143 4.72 -2.41 6.38
C HIS A 143 5.00 -0.93 6.08
N ALA A 144 4.90 -0.05 7.07
CA ALA A 144 5.18 1.37 6.88
C ALA A 144 6.65 1.62 6.49
N GLN A 145 7.60 0.93 7.13
CA GLN A 145 9.02 1.02 6.79
C GLN A 145 9.33 0.48 5.39
N ARG A 146 8.66 -0.62 4.96
CA ARG A 146 8.77 -1.12 3.59
C ARG A 146 8.26 -0.11 2.57
N ILE A 147 7.10 0.52 2.80
CA ILE A 147 6.57 1.56 1.91
C ILE A 147 7.58 2.72 1.77
N CYS A 148 8.15 3.18 2.89
CA CYS A 148 9.16 4.24 2.88
C CYS A 148 10.43 3.78 2.14
N GLY A 149 10.95 2.59 2.44
CA GLY A 149 12.12 2.02 1.77
C GLY A 149 11.94 1.89 0.27
N ILE A 150 10.81 1.33 -0.19
CA ILE A 150 10.49 1.21 -1.63
C ILE A 150 10.43 2.60 -2.28
N SER A 151 9.76 3.56 -1.63
CA SER A 151 9.60 4.91 -2.17
C SER A 151 10.92 5.66 -2.28
N LEU A 152 11.75 5.62 -1.23
CA LEU A 152 13.02 6.33 -1.17
C LEU A 152 14.05 5.75 -2.15
N ASN A 153 13.90 4.49 -2.54
CA ASN A 153 14.75 3.85 -3.54
C ASN A 153 14.15 3.85 -4.96
N ASN A 154 12.95 4.41 -5.18
CA ASN A 154 12.35 4.57 -6.51
C ASN A 154 12.82 5.88 -7.17
N ASP A 155 13.82 5.78 -8.04
CA ASP A 155 14.47 6.89 -8.73
C ASP A 155 13.96 7.09 -10.18
N THR A 156 13.09 6.21 -10.65
CA THR A 156 12.64 6.21 -12.04
C THR A 156 11.38 7.05 -12.22
N ARG A 157 11.47 8.13 -13.01
CA ARG A 157 10.35 9.07 -13.24
C ARG A 157 9.05 8.39 -13.69
N THR A 158 9.15 7.37 -14.55
CA THR A 158 8.00 6.66 -15.12
C THR A 158 7.36 5.66 -14.15
N SER A 159 7.97 5.43 -12.98
CA SER A 159 7.50 4.49 -11.97
C SER A 159 6.75 5.17 -10.83
N TRP A 160 6.29 6.42 -11.03
CA TRP A 160 5.54 7.19 -10.04
C TRP A 160 4.11 7.45 -10.51
N ASP A 161 3.15 7.20 -9.61
CA ASP A 161 1.77 7.66 -9.71
C ASP A 161 1.32 8.26 -8.37
N PHE A 162 0.10 8.83 -8.33
CA PHE A 162 -0.43 9.43 -7.12
C PHE A 162 -0.73 8.42 -6.01
N SER A 163 -0.94 7.14 -6.35
CA SER A 163 -1.18 6.10 -5.35
C SER A 163 0.09 5.79 -4.56
N LEU A 164 1.24 5.74 -5.22
CA LEU A 164 2.55 5.60 -4.58
C LEU A 164 2.88 6.79 -3.67
N LEU A 165 2.61 8.01 -4.11
CA LEU A 165 2.82 9.19 -3.26
C LEU A 165 1.88 9.18 -2.04
N ALA A 166 0.61 8.80 -2.22
CA ALA A 166 -0.35 8.67 -1.13
C ALA A 166 0.03 7.55 -0.14
N SER A 167 0.54 6.43 -0.65
CA SER A 167 1.10 5.34 0.14
C SER A 167 2.27 5.79 1.00
N LEU A 168 3.24 6.49 0.40
CA LEU A 168 4.38 7.08 1.13
C LEU A 168 3.89 8.01 2.24
N TYR A 169 2.97 8.92 1.93
CA TYR A 169 2.39 9.83 2.92
C TYR A 169 1.74 9.07 4.08
N LEU A 170 0.87 8.09 3.78
CA LEU A 170 0.21 7.28 4.80
C LEU A 170 1.21 6.56 5.72
N ALA A 171 2.26 5.99 5.14
CA ALA A 171 3.31 5.31 5.88
C ALA A 171 4.16 6.27 6.72
N ALA A 172 4.47 7.44 6.17
CA ALA A 172 5.27 8.48 6.82
C ALA A 172 4.65 8.97 8.13
N LYS A 173 3.31 9.06 8.20
CA LYS A 173 2.57 9.37 9.44
C LYS A 173 2.89 8.42 10.61
N ARG A 174 3.44 7.24 10.34
CA ARG A 174 3.78 6.24 11.36
C ARG A 174 5.21 6.35 11.88
N MET A 175 6.02 7.25 11.32
CA MET A 175 7.41 7.44 11.73
C MET A 175 7.50 8.42 12.89
N THR A 176 8.14 7.99 13.97
CA THR A 176 8.37 8.80 15.17
C THR A 176 9.84 9.15 15.38
N TYR A 177 10.75 8.55 14.59
CA TYR A 177 12.18 8.82 14.69
C TYR A 177 12.57 9.96 13.75
N GLU A 178 13.13 11.03 14.31
CA GLU A 178 13.41 12.28 13.59
C GLU A 178 14.31 12.08 12.34
N PRO A 179 15.40 11.30 12.36
CA PRO A 179 16.18 11.04 11.16
C PRO A 179 15.40 10.34 10.04
N GLN A 180 14.47 9.43 10.37
CA GLN A 180 13.56 8.82 9.39
C GLN A 180 12.62 9.86 8.78
N GLN A 181 12.06 10.74 9.59
CA GLN A 181 11.17 11.83 9.14
C GLN A 181 11.91 12.77 8.17
N HIS A 182 13.13 13.18 8.51
CA HIS A 182 13.97 14.01 7.63
C HIS A 182 14.33 13.30 6.32
N ALA A 183 14.62 12.00 6.35
CA ALA A 183 14.87 11.23 5.14
C ALA A 183 13.63 11.16 4.23
N ILE A 184 12.44 11.04 4.82
CA ILE A 184 11.17 11.08 4.07
C ILE A 184 10.96 12.45 3.42
N LEU A 185 11.15 13.56 4.15
CA LEU A 185 10.97 14.90 3.60
C LEU A 185 11.89 15.14 2.39
N ARG A 186 13.17 14.80 2.50
CA ARG A 186 14.11 14.86 1.35
C ARG A 186 13.66 13.97 0.19
N GLY A 187 13.10 12.80 0.50
CA GLY A 187 12.53 11.90 -0.49
C GLY A 187 11.34 12.51 -1.22
N ILE A 188 10.42 13.15 -0.51
CA ILE A 188 9.27 13.85 -1.08
C ILE A 188 9.73 14.99 -2.00
N ASP A 189 10.70 15.80 -1.57
CA ASP A 189 11.27 16.87 -2.40
C ASP A 189 11.93 16.32 -3.68
N ARG A 190 12.61 15.18 -3.58
CA ARG A 190 13.17 14.47 -4.75
C ARG A 190 12.05 14.02 -5.69
N ILE A 191 10.96 13.44 -5.16
CA ILE A 191 9.81 13.01 -5.96
C ILE A 191 9.19 14.21 -6.68
N GLY A 192 8.99 15.34 -6.00
CA GLY A 192 8.51 16.58 -6.60
C GLY A 192 9.40 17.07 -7.74
N SER A 193 10.72 17.06 -7.52
CA SER A 193 11.71 17.45 -8.55
C SER A 193 11.71 16.50 -9.75
N LEU A 194 11.61 15.19 -9.52
CA LEU A 194 11.62 14.17 -10.56
C LEU A 194 10.34 14.18 -11.40
N THR A 195 9.19 14.30 -10.75
CA THR A 195 7.87 14.21 -11.40
C THR A 195 7.41 15.55 -11.96
N GLY A 196 7.78 16.66 -11.32
CA GLY A 196 7.22 18.00 -11.53
C GLY A 196 5.96 18.26 -10.70
N TRP A 197 5.59 17.37 -9.77
CA TRP A 197 4.43 17.56 -8.90
C TRP A 197 4.71 18.54 -7.76
N ASN A 198 3.71 19.35 -7.43
CA ASN A 198 3.76 20.19 -6.24
C ASN A 198 3.45 19.37 -4.99
N VAL A 199 4.49 19.08 -4.20
CA VAL A 199 4.43 18.27 -2.98
C VAL A 199 4.53 19.08 -1.69
N ASN A 200 4.62 20.41 -1.77
CA ASN A 200 4.88 21.28 -0.61
C ASN A 200 3.81 21.16 0.47
N ALA A 201 2.54 21.08 0.06
CA ALA A 201 1.43 20.88 0.99
C ALA A 201 1.50 19.54 1.73
N LEU A 202 2.00 18.49 1.06
CA LEU A 202 2.17 17.16 1.64
C LEU A 202 3.27 17.17 2.71
N SER A 203 4.42 17.77 2.41
CA SER A 203 5.53 17.92 3.35
C SER A 203 5.12 18.74 4.57
N ALA A 204 4.41 19.86 4.37
CA ALA A 204 3.92 20.69 5.46
C ALA A 204 2.92 19.94 6.38
N GLN A 205 2.04 19.11 5.80
CA GLN A 205 1.12 18.27 6.56
C GLN A 205 1.84 17.21 7.40
N LEU A 206 2.90 16.58 6.87
CA LEU A 206 3.70 15.61 7.62
C LEU A 206 4.44 16.27 8.79
N VAL A 207 5.04 17.43 8.57
CA VAL A 207 5.70 18.19 9.64
C VAL A 207 4.70 18.52 10.76
N HIS A 208 3.49 18.94 10.41
CA HIS A 208 2.44 19.17 11.39
C HIS A 208 2.03 17.89 12.13
N GLU A 209 1.87 16.76 11.43
CA GLU A 209 1.49 15.48 12.05
C GLU A 209 2.53 14.96 13.05
N TRP A 210 3.82 15.26 12.84
CA TRP A 210 4.90 14.80 13.71
C TRP A 210 5.18 15.71 14.90
N GLN A 211 4.53 16.88 14.99
CA GLN A 211 4.64 17.73 16.17
C GLN A 211 3.89 17.06 17.34
N PRO A 212 4.51 16.95 18.53
CA PRO A 212 3.79 16.51 19.71
C PRO A 212 2.72 17.56 20.09
N ASP A 213 1.55 17.07 20.53
CA ASP A 213 0.50 17.90 21.15
C ASP A 213 1.01 18.62 22.42
#